data_AF-A0A7S3TJ37-F1
#
_entry.id   AF-A0A7S3TJ37-F1
#
_cell.length_a   1.000
_cell.length_b   1.000
_cell.length_c   1.000
_cell.angle_alpha   90.00
_cell.angle_beta   90.00
_cell.angle_gamma   90.00
#
_symmetry.space_group_name_H-M   'P 1'
#
loop_
_entity.id
_entity.type
_entity.pdbx_description
1 polymer ?
#
loop_
_entity_poly.entity_id
_entity_poly.type
_entity_poly.pdbx_seq_one_letter_code
_entity_poly.pdbx_strand_id
1 'polypeptide(L)'
;SDSPAFTACEMYAASASVLLRVALSAGDPEELSTALEAAIRATLPGAAPISVDTADGEHVVHVGVPSVHVLAGLRGAVLSGEFDATLSQALNQALTLSTAEPAVGDAVTLRGLVKRPALNGSAGEVLSVGEAGGRCLVRLSDGSRLLAQPANLALRVEAKVDRSESAAQFEASAAALDTLTPHQQQALAELQAGAGAEQDLHLRAPAGAGKTFVALHAALSTLRTARGSRVLFVARNEALALFAAAWLARRCPAGARRRRLLGRIDLLHEPIGRGPCSLRAVRGRVERRWPAAAAEEYSLLLVDEAHHLYDNAASRAAIERLVGPRTRRLLLSDVSQAVARSIAYPAGAADVHLSEVVRCSRRIVAGAMAFQLGGEAKLLTRCHHESTGPPLRSFLFDAEREEDGGGGSGGGGGGSSSRFERYARHCMRALEHATCLFPRLALHNRVALVVPDATFREGLAASLAPILAPRGLGLATAAQAAAELGEEEGAGGEEEGEGAGGEE
;
A
#
# COMPACT_ATOMS: atom_id res chain seq x y z
N SER A 1 12.86 10.40 -36.33
CA SER A 1 13.72 9.26 -35.99
C SER A 1 13.40 8.84 -34.56
N ASP A 2 12.39 7.98 -34.49
CA ASP A 2 12.06 6.99 -33.46
C ASP A 2 12.63 7.20 -32.06
N SER A 3 11.87 7.93 -31.25
CA SER A 3 11.90 7.76 -29.80
C SER A 3 10.83 6.71 -29.46
N PRO A 4 11.15 5.57 -28.84
CA PRO A 4 10.12 4.70 -28.34
C PRO A 4 9.47 5.44 -27.17
N ALA A 5 8.23 5.87 -27.36
CA ALA A 5 7.37 6.16 -26.23
C ALA A 5 7.18 4.81 -25.52
N PHE A 6 8.00 4.55 -24.50
CA PHE A 6 7.81 3.42 -23.60
C PHE A 6 6.47 3.63 -22.89
N THR A 7 5.40 3.14 -23.50
CA THR A 7 4.11 2.93 -22.84
C THR A 7 4.33 1.82 -21.84
N ALA A 8 4.21 2.13 -20.54
CA ALA A 8 4.31 1.13 -19.48
C ALA A 8 3.33 -0.06 -19.66
N CYS A 9 2.28 0.11 -20.48
CA CYS A 9 1.42 -1.00 -20.91
C CYS A 9 2.15 -2.08 -21.71
N GLU A 10 3.16 -1.75 -22.53
CA GLU A 10 3.87 -2.75 -23.34
C GLU A 10 4.91 -3.54 -22.53
N MET A 11 5.48 -2.95 -21.47
CA MET A 11 6.34 -3.70 -20.54
C MET A 11 5.58 -4.75 -19.71
N TYR A 12 4.28 -4.55 -19.47
CA TYR A 12 3.41 -5.55 -18.82
C TYR A 12 2.68 -6.48 -19.82
N ALA A 13 2.78 -6.22 -21.12
CA ALA A 13 2.10 -7.00 -22.17
C ALA A 13 2.86 -8.27 -22.59
N ALA A 14 4.12 -8.44 -22.17
CA ALA A 14 4.84 -9.69 -22.35
C ALA A 14 4.52 -10.64 -21.19
N SER A 15 3.44 -11.43 -21.31
CA SER A 15 3.07 -12.53 -20.40
C SER A 15 3.12 -12.14 -18.91
N ALA A 16 2.18 -11.31 -18.46
CA ALA A 16 2.03 -11.08 -17.03
C ALA A 16 1.84 -12.43 -16.33
N SER A 17 2.73 -12.75 -15.39
CA SER A 17 2.65 -13.95 -14.57
C SER A 17 2.37 -13.56 -13.13
N VAL A 18 1.67 -14.43 -12.41
CA VAL A 18 1.44 -14.26 -10.98
C VAL A 18 1.89 -15.52 -10.26
N LEU A 19 2.48 -15.32 -9.09
CA LEU A 19 2.83 -16.38 -8.17
C LEU A 19 1.72 -16.50 -7.12
N LEU A 20 1.11 -17.67 -7.01
CA LEU A 20 0.14 -17.99 -5.97
C LEU A 20 0.77 -19.02 -5.03
N ARG A 21 0.80 -18.73 -3.73
CA ARG A 21 1.17 -19.71 -2.72
C ARG A 21 -0.10 -20.21 -2.05
N VAL A 22 -0.34 -21.50 -2.15
CA VAL A 22 -1.58 -22.13 -1.74
C VAL A 22 -1.28 -23.14 -0.63
N ALA A 23 -1.80 -22.87 0.55
CA ALA A 23 -1.82 -23.82 1.65
C ALA A 23 -3.10 -24.68 1.54
N LEU A 24 -2.93 -25.99 1.61
CA LEU A 24 -4.02 -26.97 1.55
C LEU A 24 -4.16 -27.66 2.91
N SER A 25 -5.39 -27.89 3.36
CA SER A 25 -5.65 -28.39 4.73
C SER A 25 -5.24 -29.85 4.96
N ALA A 26 -5.30 -30.70 3.92
CA ALA A 26 -4.94 -32.12 3.98
C ALA A 26 -4.95 -32.75 2.56
N GLY A 27 -4.27 -33.87 2.38
CA GLY A 27 -4.30 -34.72 1.17
C GLY A 27 -2.92 -35.19 0.73
N ASP A 28 -2.88 -36.09 -0.24
CA ASP A 28 -1.63 -36.57 -0.84
C ASP A 28 -1.00 -35.47 -1.75
N PRO A 29 0.28 -35.10 -1.57
CA PRO A 29 0.88 -33.99 -2.30
C PRO A 29 0.85 -34.09 -3.83
N GLU A 30 0.95 -35.30 -4.41
CA GLU A 30 0.94 -35.48 -5.86
C GLU A 30 -0.48 -35.38 -6.43
N GLU A 31 -1.46 -36.02 -5.79
CA GLU A 31 -2.88 -35.88 -6.16
C GLU A 31 -3.35 -34.43 -6.04
N LEU A 32 -2.95 -33.74 -4.96
CA LEU A 32 -3.27 -32.34 -4.73
C LEU A 32 -2.67 -31.43 -5.78
N SER A 33 -1.42 -31.66 -6.22
CA SER A 33 -0.78 -30.83 -7.24
C SER A 33 -1.50 -30.91 -8.59
N THR A 34 -1.86 -32.12 -9.03
CA THR A 34 -2.62 -32.35 -10.27
C THR A 34 -4.01 -31.73 -10.21
N ALA A 35 -4.71 -31.92 -9.08
CA ALA A 35 -6.05 -31.37 -8.88
C ALA A 35 -6.02 -29.84 -8.76
N LEU A 36 -4.97 -29.27 -8.15
CA LEU A 36 -4.78 -27.83 -8.03
C LEU A 36 -4.58 -27.18 -9.40
N GLU A 37 -3.79 -27.80 -10.29
CA GLU A 37 -3.65 -27.31 -11.67
C GLU A 37 -5.01 -27.27 -12.39
N ALA A 38 -5.78 -28.36 -12.31
CA ALA A 38 -7.11 -28.44 -12.90
C ALA A 38 -8.07 -27.39 -12.31
N ALA A 39 -8.04 -27.21 -10.98
CA ALA A 39 -8.85 -26.22 -10.29
C ALA A 39 -8.50 -24.78 -10.71
N ILE A 40 -7.21 -24.47 -10.88
CA ILE A 40 -6.77 -23.15 -11.34
C ILE A 40 -7.21 -22.89 -12.78
N ARG A 41 -7.12 -23.89 -13.67
CA ARG A 41 -7.63 -23.77 -15.05
C ARG A 41 -9.15 -23.53 -15.09
N ALA A 42 -9.89 -24.17 -14.19
CA ALA A 42 -11.34 -23.98 -14.09
C ALA A 42 -11.72 -22.61 -13.52
N THR A 43 -10.96 -22.09 -12.54
CA THR A 43 -11.20 -20.79 -11.92
C THR A 43 -10.70 -19.61 -12.76
N LEU A 44 -9.69 -19.82 -13.60
CA LEU A 44 -9.06 -18.82 -14.46
C LEU A 44 -8.99 -19.31 -15.92
N PRO A 45 -10.12 -19.27 -16.65
CA PRO A 45 -10.16 -19.73 -18.03
C PRO A 45 -9.21 -18.90 -18.92
N GLY A 46 -8.36 -19.59 -19.68
CA GLY A 46 -7.36 -18.97 -20.56
C GLY A 46 -5.99 -18.68 -19.90
N ALA A 47 -5.79 -19.06 -18.64
CA ALA A 47 -4.48 -18.99 -17.99
C ALA A 47 -3.53 -20.08 -18.51
N ALA A 48 -2.34 -19.68 -18.98
CA ALA A 48 -1.25 -20.55 -19.39
C ALA A 48 0.07 -19.76 -19.58
N PRO A 49 1.24 -20.36 -19.32
CA PRO A 49 1.46 -21.69 -18.71
C PRO A 49 1.16 -21.68 -17.21
N ILE A 50 0.84 -22.86 -16.66
CA ILE A 50 0.69 -23.09 -15.22
C ILE A 50 1.74 -24.12 -14.81
N SER A 51 2.55 -23.81 -13.81
CA SER A 51 3.38 -24.81 -13.11
C SER A 51 2.98 -24.84 -11.64
N VAL A 52 2.98 -26.04 -11.05
CA VAL A 52 2.71 -26.27 -9.63
C VAL A 52 3.93 -26.96 -9.06
N ASP A 53 4.61 -26.27 -8.15
CA ASP A 53 5.74 -26.77 -7.39
C ASP A 53 5.34 -26.88 -5.91
N THR A 54 6.09 -27.66 -5.12
CA THR A 54 5.89 -27.73 -3.67
C THR A 54 7.11 -27.17 -2.96
N ALA A 55 6.91 -26.19 -2.08
CA ALA A 55 7.98 -25.59 -1.28
C ALA A 55 7.47 -25.27 0.13
N ASP A 56 8.23 -25.64 1.15
CA ASP A 56 7.92 -25.36 2.57
C ASP A 56 6.52 -25.83 3.04
N GLY A 57 6.01 -26.92 2.46
CA GLY A 57 4.67 -27.45 2.77
C GLY A 57 3.51 -26.68 2.13
N GLU A 58 3.81 -25.76 1.21
CA GLU A 58 2.82 -25.06 0.38
C GLU A 58 2.98 -25.43 -1.10
N HIS A 59 1.90 -25.30 -1.86
CA HIS A 59 1.97 -25.37 -3.32
C HIS A 59 2.25 -23.98 -3.88
N VAL A 60 3.31 -23.86 -4.66
CA VAL A 60 3.69 -22.65 -5.38
C VAL A 60 3.22 -22.79 -6.81
N VAL A 61 2.27 -21.95 -7.20
CA VAL A 61 1.67 -21.99 -8.53
C VAL A 61 2.09 -20.76 -9.31
N HIS A 62 2.79 -20.97 -10.43
CA HIS A 62 3.05 -19.92 -11.40
C HIS A 62 1.92 -19.91 -12.42
N VAL A 63 1.26 -18.78 -12.61
CA VAL A 63 0.12 -18.65 -13.53
C VAL A 63 0.41 -17.55 -14.54
N GLY A 64 0.56 -17.91 -15.82
CA GLY A 64 0.52 -16.95 -16.92
C GLY A 64 -0.91 -16.46 -17.14
N VAL A 65 -1.12 -15.14 -17.08
CA VAL A 65 -2.43 -14.54 -17.32
C VAL A 65 -2.51 -13.89 -18.70
N PRO A 66 -3.66 -13.96 -19.39
CA PRO A 66 -3.78 -13.52 -20.78
C PRO A 66 -3.90 -11.99 -20.93
N SER A 67 -4.16 -11.26 -19.84
CA SER A 67 -4.22 -9.79 -19.88
C SER A 67 -4.04 -9.16 -18.50
N VAL A 68 -3.68 -7.87 -18.50
CA VAL A 68 -3.61 -7.03 -17.29
C VAL A 68 -4.97 -6.91 -16.59
N HIS A 69 -6.08 -6.98 -17.34
CA HIS A 69 -7.43 -6.96 -16.75
C HIS A 69 -7.70 -8.23 -15.93
N VAL A 70 -7.33 -9.41 -16.45
CA VAL A 70 -7.45 -10.69 -15.72
C VAL A 70 -6.56 -10.67 -14.48
N LEU A 71 -5.33 -10.15 -14.58
CA LEU A 71 -4.44 -9.97 -13.43
C LEU A 71 -5.11 -9.11 -12.34
N ALA A 72 -5.69 -7.98 -12.73
CA ALA A 72 -6.33 -7.05 -11.80
C ALA A 72 -7.54 -7.68 -11.10
N GLY A 73 -8.35 -8.44 -11.85
CA GLY A 73 -9.50 -9.19 -11.32
C GLY A 73 -9.09 -10.27 -10.33
N LEU A 74 -8.14 -11.13 -10.70
CA LEU A 74 -7.59 -12.18 -9.82
C LEU A 74 -7.03 -11.59 -8.52
N ARG A 75 -6.21 -10.55 -8.63
CA ARG A 75 -5.66 -9.85 -7.46
C ARG A 75 -6.76 -9.31 -6.55
N GLY A 76 -7.83 -8.76 -7.13
CA GLY A 76 -9.01 -8.31 -6.38
C GLY A 76 -9.66 -9.45 -5.59
N ALA A 77 -9.87 -10.60 -6.24
CA ALA A 77 -10.48 -11.78 -5.64
C ALA A 77 -9.60 -12.44 -4.55
N VAL A 78 -8.27 -12.45 -4.72
CA VAL A 78 -7.33 -12.94 -3.70
C VAL A 78 -7.34 -12.02 -2.48
N LEU A 79 -7.28 -10.70 -2.69
CA LEU A 79 -7.30 -9.72 -1.59
C LEU A 79 -8.65 -9.67 -0.86
N SER A 80 -9.77 -9.96 -1.55
CA SER A 80 -11.10 -10.06 -0.91
C SER A 80 -11.31 -11.37 -0.16
N GLY A 81 -10.54 -12.42 -0.49
CA GLY A 81 -10.71 -13.79 -0.01
C GLY A 81 -11.75 -14.60 -0.79
N GLU A 82 -12.39 -14.01 -1.80
CA GLU A 82 -13.35 -14.73 -2.66
C GLU A 82 -12.67 -15.85 -3.45
N PHE A 83 -11.42 -15.64 -3.85
CA PHE A 83 -10.65 -16.64 -4.59
C PHE A 83 -10.39 -17.91 -3.77
N ASP A 84 -10.21 -17.81 -2.45
CA ASP A 84 -10.02 -18.97 -1.57
C ASP A 84 -11.23 -19.91 -1.65
N ALA A 85 -12.44 -19.34 -1.62
CA ALA A 85 -13.69 -20.09 -1.67
C ALA A 85 -13.90 -20.74 -3.06
N THR A 86 -13.68 -19.98 -4.14
CA THR A 86 -13.81 -20.49 -5.51
C THR A 86 -12.78 -21.56 -5.82
N LEU A 87 -11.52 -21.37 -5.41
CA LEU A 87 -10.46 -22.35 -5.60
C LEU A 87 -10.71 -23.62 -4.78
N SER A 88 -11.13 -23.49 -3.53
CA SER A 88 -11.52 -24.64 -2.71
C SER A 88 -12.66 -25.43 -3.36
N GLN A 89 -13.67 -24.75 -3.91
CA GLN A 89 -14.77 -25.43 -4.59
C GLN A 89 -14.29 -26.19 -5.84
N ALA A 90 -13.49 -25.57 -6.69
CA ALA A 90 -12.95 -26.20 -7.88
C ALA A 90 -12.00 -27.37 -7.55
N LEU A 91 -11.18 -27.22 -6.51
CA LEU A 91 -10.27 -28.26 -6.03
C LEU A 91 -11.05 -29.51 -5.57
N ASN A 92 -12.10 -29.34 -4.77
CA ASN A 92 -12.94 -30.46 -4.32
C ASN A 92 -13.79 -31.08 -5.44
N GLN A 93 -13.95 -30.42 -6.59
CA GLN A 93 -14.56 -31.01 -7.79
C GLN A 93 -13.54 -31.80 -8.62
N ALA A 94 -12.28 -31.36 -8.64
CA ALA A 94 -11.20 -32.04 -9.33
C ALA A 94 -10.67 -33.25 -8.54
N LEU A 95 -10.70 -33.20 -7.22
CA LEU A 95 -10.30 -34.29 -6.36
C LEU A 95 -11.37 -35.39 -6.33
N THR A 96 -10.96 -36.61 -6.63
CA THR A 96 -11.74 -37.81 -6.30
C THR A 96 -11.35 -38.23 -4.89
N LEU A 97 -11.79 -37.48 -3.87
CA LEU A 97 -11.35 -37.69 -2.50
C LEU A 97 -11.65 -39.12 -2.02
N SER A 98 -10.62 -39.75 -1.44
CA SER A 98 -10.66 -41.07 -0.81
C SER A 98 -11.86 -41.21 0.15
N THR A 99 -12.41 -42.41 0.21
CA THR A 99 -13.51 -42.83 1.10
C THR A 99 -13.09 -42.99 2.57
N ALA A 100 -11.95 -42.41 2.96
CA ALA A 100 -11.44 -42.44 4.32
C ALA A 100 -12.48 -41.89 5.32
N GLU A 101 -12.58 -42.55 6.48
CA GLU A 101 -13.48 -42.12 7.54
C GLU A 101 -13.01 -40.77 8.12
N PRO A 102 -13.91 -39.77 8.26
CA PRO A 102 -13.53 -38.47 8.81
C PRO A 102 -13.07 -38.55 10.26
N ALA A 103 -11.95 -37.90 10.57
CA ALA A 103 -11.39 -37.73 11.90
C ALA A 103 -11.83 -36.41 12.54
N VAL A 104 -11.60 -36.27 13.85
CA VAL A 104 -11.83 -35.00 14.57
C VAL A 104 -10.90 -33.92 14.02
N GLY A 105 -11.46 -32.76 13.69
CA GLY A 105 -10.75 -31.63 13.07
C GLY A 105 -10.85 -31.61 11.54
N ASP A 106 -11.34 -32.67 10.90
CA ASP A 106 -11.47 -32.71 9.44
C ASP A 106 -12.55 -31.75 8.94
N ALA A 107 -12.22 -31.03 7.87
CA ALA A 107 -13.19 -30.29 7.08
C ALA A 107 -13.97 -31.28 6.19
N VAL A 108 -15.30 -31.15 6.18
CA VAL A 108 -16.21 -32.05 5.48
C VAL A 108 -17.31 -31.29 4.72
N THR A 109 -17.87 -31.94 3.70
CA THR A 109 -19.10 -31.52 3.02
C THR A 109 -20.20 -32.55 3.26
N LEU A 110 -21.40 -32.08 3.61
CA LEU A 110 -22.57 -32.93 3.80
C LEU A 110 -23.10 -33.45 2.45
N ARG A 111 -23.41 -34.74 2.37
CA ARG A 111 -24.03 -35.37 1.20
C ARG A 111 -25.01 -36.45 1.62
N GLY A 112 -25.94 -36.82 0.73
CA GLY A 112 -26.82 -37.97 0.94
C GLY A 112 -27.83 -37.85 2.09
N LEU A 113 -28.01 -36.67 2.69
CA LEU A 113 -29.02 -36.46 3.74
C LEU A 113 -30.42 -36.53 3.15
N VAL A 114 -31.16 -37.58 3.50
CA VAL A 114 -32.55 -37.76 3.07
C VAL A 114 -33.53 -36.91 3.87
N LYS A 115 -33.33 -36.79 5.20
CA LYS A 115 -34.25 -36.06 6.09
C LYS A 115 -34.07 -34.54 6.06
N ARG A 116 -32.89 -34.06 5.65
CA ARG A 116 -32.55 -32.64 5.56
C ARG A 116 -31.80 -32.38 4.25
N PRO A 117 -32.45 -32.59 3.09
CA PRO A 117 -31.76 -32.51 1.80
C PRO A 117 -31.23 -31.10 1.51
N ALA A 118 -31.83 -30.06 2.09
CA ALA A 118 -31.36 -28.68 1.99
C ALA A 118 -29.98 -28.45 2.61
N LEU A 119 -29.48 -29.35 3.46
CA LEU A 119 -28.14 -29.27 4.05
C LEU A 119 -27.08 -29.99 3.19
N ASN A 120 -27.48 -30.74 2.16
CA ASN A 120 -26.51 -31.34 1.25
C ASN A 120 -25.74 -30.24 0.50
N GLY A 121 -24.41 -30.39 0.41
CA GLY A 121 -23.49 -29.38 -0.12
C GLY A 121 -22.98 -28.37 0.91
N SER A 122 -23.54 -28.35 2.13
CA SER A 122 -23.04 -27.49 3.20
C SER A 122 -21.71 -27.99 3.75
N ALA A 123 -20.79 -27.06 4.03
CA ALA A 123 -19.49 -27.33 4.64
C ALA A 123 -19.59 -27.38 6.17
N GLY A 124 -18.72 -28.15 6.80
CA GLY A 124 -18.58 -28.19 8.25
C GLY A 124 -17.25 -28.80 8.72
N GLU A 125 -17.06 -28.81 10.03
CA GLU A 125 -15.89 -29.35 10.73
C GLU A 125 -16.32 -30.45 11.69
N VAL A 126 -15.63 -31.59 11.69
CA VAL A 126 -15.91 -32.70 12.61
C VAL A 126 -15.39 -32.36 14.01
N LEU A 127 -16.29 -32.22 14.98
CA LEU A 127 -15.94 -31.92 16.37
C LEU A 127 -15.68 -33.18 17.20
N SER A 128 -16.36 -34.27 16.90
CA SER A 128 -16.20 -35.55 17.59
C SER A 128 -16.71 -36.70 16.70
N VAL A 129 -16.03 -37.84 16.78
CA VAL A 129 -16.43 -39.08 16.10
C VAL A 129 -16.96 -40.05 17.16
N GLY A 130 -18.14 -40.64 16.92
CA GLY A 130 -18.69 -41.66 17.80
C GLY A 130 -17.92 -42.99 17.67
N GLU A 131 -18.00 -43.87 18.67
CA GLU A 131 -17.33 -45.18 18.62
C GLU A 131 -17.73 -45.98 17.37
N ALA A 132 -16.75 -46.60 16.71
CA ALA A 132 -16.82 -47.52 15.57
C ALA A 132 -18.10 -47.42 14.71
N GLY A 133 -18.10 -46.50 13.72
CA GLY A 133 -19.23 -46.30 12.80
C GLY A 133 -20.39 -45.45 13.36
N GLY A 134 -20.21 -44.88 14.56
CA GLY A 134 -21.15 -43.94 15.17
C GLY A 134 -21.28 -42.61 14.41
N ARG A 135 -22.31 -41.83 14.73
CA ARG A 135 -22.52 -40.51 14.10
C ARG A 135 -21.43 -39.53 14.50
N CYS A 136 -20.92 -38.78 13.54
CA CYS A 136 -20.01 -37.67 13.78
C CYS A 136 -20.80 -36.41 14.12
N LEU A 137 -20.33 -35.67 15.12
CA LEU A 137 -20.84 -34.32 15.42
C LEU A 137 -20.09 -33.32 14.53
N VAL A 138 -20.83 -32.64 13.66
CA VAL A 138 -20.29 -31.66 12.71
C VAL A 138 -20.76 -30.26 13.10
N ARG A 139 -19.85 -29.30 13.12
CA ARG A 139 -20.18 -27.87 13.17
C ARG A 139 -20.29 -27.33 11.75
N LEU A 140 -21.46 -26.83 11.36
CA LEU A 140 -21.66 -26.21 10.05
C LEU A 140 -21.10 -24.79 10.02
N SER A 141 -20.92 -24.24 8.82
CA SER A 141 -20.40 -22.88 8.61
C SER A 141 -21.25 -21.78 9.24
N ASP A 142 -22.55 -22.01 9.45
CA ASP A 142 -23.46 -21.12 10.18
C ASP A 142 -23.34 -21.23 11.71
N GLY A 143 -22.43 -22.05 12.21
CA GLY A 143 -22.19 -22.31 13.63
C GLY A 143 -23.12 -23.36 14.25
N SER A 144 -24.14 -23.82 13.51
CA SER A 144 -25.04 -24.88 13.98
C SER A 144 -24.33 -26.23 14.05
N ARG A 145 -24.91 -27.17 14.81
CA ARG A 145 -24.33 -28.51 15.01
C ARG A 145 -25.27 -29.57 14.47
N LEU A 146 -24.71 -30.54 13.75
CA LEU A 146 -25.44 -31.66 13.14
C LEU A 146 -24.75 -32.98 13.45
N LEU A 147 -25.53 -33.98 13.88
CA LEU A 147 -25.07 -35.37 13.93
C LEU A 147 -25.31 -36.03 12.57
N ALA A 148 -24.23 -36.42 11.90
CA ALA A 148 -24.27 -37.06 10.58
C ALA A 148 -23.61 -38.44 10.61
N GLN A 149 -24.07 -39.36 9.76
CA GLN A 149 -23.38 -40.63 9.54
C GLN A 149 -22.08 -40.37 8.76
N PRO A 150 -20.99 -41.11 8.98
CA PRO A 150 -19.76 -40.98 8.18
C PRO A 150 -20.01 -41.05 6.67
N ALA A 151 -20.93 -41.92 6.22
CA ALA A 151 -21.33 -42.02 4.81
C ALA A 151 -21.96 -40.73 4.23
N ASN A 152 -22.53 -39.88 5.09
CA ASN A 152 -23.08 -38.58 4.71
C ASN A 152 -22.03 -37.47 4.72
N LEU A 153 -20.77 -37.80 5.00
CA LEU A 153 -19.65 -36.87 5.00
C LEU A 153 -18.73 -37.22 3.83
N ALA A 154 -18.26 -36.19 3.16
CA ALA A 154 -17.11 -36.26 2.27
C ALA A 154 -16.03 -35.36 2.87
N LEU A 155 -14.79 -35.85 2.95
CA LEU A 155 -13.65 -34.99 3.26
C LEU A 155 -13.63 -33.80 2.29
N ARG A 156 -13.10 -32.68 2.77
CA ARG A 156 -13.00 -31.44 2.01
C ARG A 156 -11.61 -30.87 2.20
N VAL A 157 -10.97 -30.49 1.10
CA VAL A 157 -9.71 -29.75 1.13
C VAL A 157 -10.02 -28.26 1.07
N GLU A 158 -9.54 -27.49 2.04
CA GLU A 158 -9.59 -26.04 2.00
C GLU A 158 -8.31 -25.49 1.40
N ALA A 159 -8.44 -24.64 0.39
CA ALA A 159 -7.35 -23.89 -0.20
C ALA A 159 -7.32 -22.48 0.37
N LYS A 160 -6.17 -22.06 0.89
CA LYS A 160 -5.92 -20.69 1.33
C LYS A 160 -4.77 -20.12 0.53
N VAL A 161 -5.04 -19.03 -0.19
CA VAL A 161 -4.02 -18.34 -0.97
C VAL A 161 -3.39 -17.25 -0.12
N ASP A 162 -2.06 -17.23 -0.08
CA ASP A 162 -1.33 -16.14 0.55
C ASP A 162 -1.55 -14.83 -0.22
N ARG A 163 -2.02 -13.83 0.51
CA ARG A 163 -2.36 -12.52 -0.02
C ARG A 163 -1.15 -11.59 -0.14
N SER A 164 0.00 -11.96 0.43
CA SER A 164 1.20 -11.12 0.53
C SER A 164 1.71 -10.69 -0.85
N GLU A 165 1.84 -11.63 -1.78
CA GLU A 165 2.33 -11.35 -3.14
C GLU A 165 1.35 -10.45 -3.91
N SER A 166 0.04 -10.77 -3.85
CA SER A 166 -0.99 -9.94 -4.47
C SER A 166 -1.05 -8.52 -3.89
N ALA A 167 -0.79 -8.35 -2.59
CA ALA A 167 -0.70 -7.04 -1.95
C ALA A 167 0.55 -6.27 -2.38
N ALA A 168 1.71 -6.92 -2.42
CA ALA A 168 2.96 -6.33 -2.91
C ALA A 168 2.84 -5.90 -4.37
N GLN A 169 2.25 -6.74 -5.23
CA GLN A 169 1.99 -6.41 -6.63
C GLN A 169 0.96 -5.29 -6.80
N PHE A 170 -0.08 -5.24 -5.96
CA PHE A 170 -1.03 -4.12 -5.95
C PHE A 170 -0.32 -2.81 -5.66
N GLU A 171 0.51 -2.77 -4.61
CA GLU A 171 1.27 -1.59 -4.25
C GLU A 171 2.31 -1.23 -5.31
N ALA A 172 3.04 -2.22 -5.83
CA ALA A 172 3.99 -2.00 -6.92
C ALA A 172 3.27 -1.39 -8.13
N SER A 173 2.09 -1.89 -8.50
CA SER A 173 1.25 -1.32 -9.56
C SER A 173 0.75 0.09 -9.23
N ALA A 174 0.39 0.36 -7.96
CA ALA A 174 -0.11 1.66 -7.53
C ALA A 174 1.02 2.71 -7.42
N ALA A 175 2.23 2.29 -7.03
CA ALA A 175 3.42 3.13 -6.93
C ALA A 175 4.10 3.32 -8.30
N ALA A 176 4.04 2.29 -9.14
CA ALA A 176 4.39 2.27 -10.56
C ALA A 176 3.20 2.60 -11.46
N LEU A 177 2.16 3.27 -10.93
CA LEU A 177 1.44 4.21 -11.76
C LEU A 177 2.53 5.15 -12.27
N ASP A 178 3.03 4.87 -13.46
CA ASP A 178 3.90 5.74 -14.25
C ASP A 178 3.05 6.51 -15.26
N THR A 179 1.74 6.20 -15.26
CA THR A 179 0.76 6.74 -16.17
C THR A 179 -0.33 7.37 -15.31
N LEU A 180 -0.50 8.67 -15.49
CA LEU A 180 -1.63 9.41 -14.95
C LEU A 180 -2.95 8.83 -15.49
N THR A 181 -4.02 8.86 -14.71
CA THR A 181 -5.37 8.55 -15.24
C THR A 181 -5.74 9.52 -16.35
N PRO A 182 -6.68 9.19 -17.26
CA PRO A 182 -7.05 10.12 -18.35
C PRO A 182 -7.42 11.53 -17.85
N HIS A 183 -8.16 11.63 -16.75
CA HIS A 183 -8.50 12.90 -16.13
C HIS A 183 -7.27 13.61 -15.50
N GLN A 184 -6.33 12.87 -14.90
CA GLN A 184 -5.06 13.45 -14.45
C GLN A 184 -4.13 13.86 -15.61
N GLN A 185 -4.16 13.14 -16.74
CA GLN A 185 -3.44 13.49 -17.97
C GLN A 185 -4.02 14.76 -18.56
N GLN A 186 -5.35 14.90 -18.60
CA GLN A 186 -6.01 16.12 -19.01
C GLN A 186 -5.60 17.28 -18.11
N ALA A 187 -5.63 17.11 -16.78
CA ALA A 187 -5.17 18.13 -15.86
C ALA A 187 -3.71 18.50 -16.14
N LEU A 188 -2.79 17.53 -16.29
CA LEU A 188 -1.40 17.80 -16.67
C LEU A 188 -1.28 18.50 -18.03
N ALA A 189 -2.08 18.11 -19.02
CA ALA A 189 -2.11 18.73 -20.33
C ALA A 189 -2.60 20.19 -20.24
N GLU A 190 -3.59 20.48 -19.41
CA GLU A 190 -4.00 21.86 -19.07
C GLU A 190 -2.86 22.63 -18.39
N LEU A 191 -2.12 21.99 -17.46
CA LEU A 191 -0.90 22.59 -16.88
C LEU A 191 0.17 22.87 -17.94
N GLN A 192 0.24 22.04 -19.00
CA GLN A 192 1.24 22.15 -20.06
C GLN A 192 0.83 23.07 -21.21
N ALA A 193 -0.47 23.19 -21.51
CA ALA A 193 -1.01 23.83 -22.71
C ALA A 193 -1.82 25.11 -22.45
N GLY A 194 -2.41 25.28 -21.27
CA GLY A 194 -3.54 26.20 -21.05
C GLY A 194 -3.26 27.49 -20.27
N ALA A 195 -2.11 27.61 -19.64
CA ALA A 195 -1.66 28.87 -19.07
C ALA A 195 -0.74 29.52 -20.10
N GLY A 196 -0.73 30.85 -20.28
CA GLY A 196 0.42 31.47 -20.96
C GLY A 196 1.71 30.88 -20.37
N ALA A 197 2.79 30.71 -21.13
CA ALA A 197 3.95 29.91 -20.69
C ALA A 197 4.50 30.26 -19.28
N GLU A 198 4.15 31.44 -18.77
CA GLU A 198 4.53 32.02 -17.49
C GLU A 198 3.41 32.07 -16.42
N GLN A 199 2.19 31.62 -16.70
CA GLN A 199 1.08 31.72 -15.74
C GLN A 199 1.13 30.62 -14.67
N ASP A 200 0.91 31.04 -13.43
CA ASP A 200 0.85 30.18 -12.24
C ASP A 200 -0.38 29.27 -12.26
N LEU A 201 -0.27 28.16 -11.53
CA LEU A 201 -1.29 27.12 -11.50
C LEU A 201 -1.69 26.79 -10.07
N HIS A 202 -2.97 26.51 -9.87
CA HIS A 202 -3.53 26.04 -8.62
C HIS A 202 -4.32 24.75 -8.84
N LEU A 203 -3.74 23.61 -8.47
CA LEU A 203 -4.39 22.30 -8.51
C LEU A 203 -5.16 22.05 -7.22
N ARG A 204 -6.49 21.97 -7.33
CA ARG A 204 -7.39 21.66 -6.22
C ARG A 204 -7.92 20.24 -6.37
N ALA A 205 -7.82 19.45 -5.31
CA ALA A 205 -8.21 18.05 -5.37
C ALA A 205 -8.68 17.54 -4.01
N PRO A 206 -9.60 16.56 -3.91
CA PRO A 206 -9.85 15.86 -2.68
C PRO A 206 -8.66 14.95 -2.31
N ALA A 207 -8.55 14.60 -1.03
CA ALA A 207 -7.59 13.62 -0.55
C ALA A 207 -7.67 12.31 -1.36
N GLY A 208 -6.51 11.83 -1.83
CA GLY A 208 -6.42 10.58 -2.61
C GLY A 208 -6.60 10.73 -4.12
N ALA A 209 -6.89 11.92 -4.64
CA ALA A 209 -6.99 12.18 -6.08
C ALA A 209 -5.64 12.28 -6.82
N GLY A 210 -4.53 12.20 -6.10
CA GLY A 210 -3.19 12.16 -6.70
C GLY A 210 -2.62 13.53 -7.08
N LYS A 211 -2.98 14.60 -6.37
CA LYS A 211 -2.45 15.95 -6.60
C LYS A 211 -0.91 16.01 -6.63
N THR A 212 -0.26 15.45 -5.62
CA THR A 212 1.20 15.36 -5.52
C THR A 212 1.77 14.60 -6.71
N PHE A 213 1.09 13.52 -7.12
CA PHE A 213 1.51 12.68 -8.22
C PHE A 213 1.49 13.42 -9.57
N VAL A 214 0.40 14.16 -9.88
CA VAL A 214 0.34 15.07 -11.05
C VAL A 214 1.49 16.09 -11.01
N ALA A 215 1.74 16.69 -9.84
CA ALA A 215 2.80 17.68 -9.67
C ALA A 215 4.20 17.10 -9.88
N LEU A 216 4.47 15.87 -9.44
CA LEU A 216 5.75 15.21 -9.66
C LEU A 216 5.95 14.84 -11.13
N HIS A 217 4.88 14.51 -11.87
CA HIS A 217 4.94 14.36 -13.32
C HIS A 217 5.26 15.70 -14.02
N ALA A 218 4.66 16.81 -13.58
CA ALA A 218 5.02 18.14 -14.05
C ALA A 218 6.50 18.47 -13.77
N ALA A 219 6.98 18.19 -12.56
CA ALA A 219 8.39 18.35 -12.18
C ALA A 219 9.33 17.59 -13.11
N LEU A 220 9.02 16.31 -13.34
CA LEU A 220 9.82 15.43 -14.18
C LEU A 220 9.82 15.90 -15.63
N SER A 221 8.69 16.38 -16.14
CA SER A 221 8.58 17.01 -17.46
C SER A 221 9.50 18.23 -17.55
N THR A 222 9.40 19.18 -16.61
CA THR A 222 10.27 20.37 -16.55
C THR A 222 11.75 19.99 -16.51
N LEU A 223 12.10 18.97 -15.72
CA LEU A 223 13.47 18.51 -15.59
C LEU A 223 13.99 17.82 -16.88
N ARG A 224 13.11 17.19 -17.65
CA ARG A 224 13.46 16.53 -18.93
C ARG A 224 13.58 17.51 -20.09
N THR A 225 12.73 18.55 -20.13
CA THR A 225 12.69 19.51 -21.24
C THR A 225 13.95 20.34 -21.36
N ALA A 226 14.51 20.84 -20.24
CA ALA A 226 15.71 21.67 -20.27
C ALA A 226 16.75 21.20 -19.24
N ARG A 227 18.00 21.06 -19.70
CA ARG A 227 19.12 20.52 -18.90
C ARG A 227 19.51 21.41 -17.73
N GLY A 228 19.24 22.72 -17.82
CA GLY A 228 19.50 23.70 -16.76
C GLY A 228 18.33 23.91 -15.80
N SER A 229 17.16 23.31 -16.05
CA SER A 229 15.99 23.56 -15.20
C SER A 229 16.20 23.02 -13.80
N ARG A 230 15.78 23.79 -12.81
CA ARG A 230 15.81 23.42 -11.39
C ARG A 230 14.42 23.54 -10.79
N VAL A 231 14.06 22.58 -9.95
CA VAL A 231 12.73 22.52 -9.30
C VAL A 231 12.90 22.68 -7.80
N LEU A 232 12.08 23.55 -7.20
CA LEU A 232 11.94 23.63 -5.76
C LEU A 232 10.64 22.94 -5.34
N PHE A 233 10.73 21.91 -4.50
CA PHE A 233 9.56 21.27 -3.90
C PHE A 233 9.39 21.74 -2.45
N VAL A 234 8.27 22.41 -2.20
CA VAL A 234 7.89 22.96 -0.90
C VAL A 234 6.79 22.11 -0.29
N ALA A 235 6.95 21.72 0.98
CA ALA A 235 5.96 20.94 1.70
C ALA A 235 5.81 21.40 3.15
N ARG A 236 4.66 21.11 3.76
CA ARG A 236 4.43 21.39 5.18
C ARG A 236 5.38 20.64 6.10
N ASN A 237 5.77 19.41 5.77
CA ASN A 237 6.64 18.61 6.61
C ASN A 237 7.74 17.93 5.82
N GLU A 238 8.80 17.57 6.55
CA GLU A 238 9.99 16.91 6.03
C GLU A 238 9.68 15.60 5.30
N ALA A 239 8.80 14.77 5.87
CA ALA A 239 8.49 13.46 5.31
C ALA A 239 7.85 13.57 3.92
N LEU A 240 6.94 14.53 3.73
CA LEU A 240 6.30 14.78 2.43
C LEU A 240 7.32 15.26 1.38
N ALA A 241 8.24 16.15 1.77
CA ALA A 241 9.30 16.62 0.88
C ALA A 241 10.25 15.48 0.47
N LEU A 242 10.68 14.65 1.43
CA LEU A 242 11.54 13.49 1.16
C LEU A 242 10.83 12.43 0.32
N PHE A 243 9.54 12.20 0.56
CA PHE A 243 8.72 11.29 -0.23
C PHE A 243 8.70 11.69 -1.71
N ALA A 244 8.46 12.97 -1.99
CA ALA A 244 8.50 13.53 -3.34
C ALA A 244 9.87 13.31 -4.02
N ALA A 245 10.95 13.61 -3.31
CA ALA A 245 12.31 13.39 -3.80
C ALA A 245 12.63 11.92 -4.07
N ALA A 246 12.30 11.02 -3.15
CA ALA A 246 12.51 9.59 -3.28
C ALA A 246 11.68 9.02 -4.44
N TRP A 247 10.43 9.46 -4.59
CA TRP A 247 9.56 9.07 -5.70
C TRP A 247 10.15 9.46 -7.07
N LEU A 248 10.75 10.66 -7.18
CA LEU A 248 11.43 11.12 -8.40
C LEU A 248 12.71 10.33 -8.66
N ALA A 249 13.51 10.08 -7.62
CA ALA A 249 14.76 9.36 -7.72
C ALA A 249 14.59 7.89 -8.15
N ARG A 250 13.53 7.21 -7.68
CA ARG A 250 13.21 5.83 -8.06
C ARG A 250 12.87 5.66 -9.55
N ARG A 251 12.49 6.74 -10.25
CA ARG A 251 12.26 6.74 -11.71
C ARG A 251 13.51 6.87 -12.56
N CYS A 252 14.67 6.97 -11.90
CA CYS A 252 15.95 6.90 -12.56
C CYS A 252 16.71 5.67 -12.04
N PRO A 253 17.33 4.89 -12.95
CA PRO A 253 18.32 3.89 -12.55
C PRO A 253 19.38 4.52 -11.63
N ALA A 254 19.93 3.71 -10.73
CA ALA A 254 20.99 4.14 -9.83
C ALA A 254 22.21 4.70 -10.60
N GLY A 255 23.07 5.43 -9.91
CA GLY A 255 24.28 6.02 -10.50
C GLY A 255 24.12 7.45 -11.01
N ALA A 256 24.87 7.80 -12.07
CA ALA A 256 25.06 9.18 -12.52
C ALA A 256 23.75 9.89 -12.90
N ARG A 257 22.78 9.15 -13.49
CA ARG A 257 21.49 9.72 -13.91
C ARG A 257 20.64 10.16 -12.71
N ARG A 258 20.53 9.31 -11.68
CA ARG A 258 19.84 9.64 -10.43
C ARG A 258 20.53 10.79 -9.70
N ARG A 259 21.86 10.78 -9.61
CA ARG A 259 22.63 11.89 -9.01
C ARG A 259 22.37 13.22 -9.72
N ARG A 260 22.39 13.23 -11.06
CA ARG A 260 22.10 14.43 -11.86
C ARG A 260 20.66 14.91 -11.69
N LEU A 261 19.69 14.01 -11.58
CA LEU A 261 18.30 14.38 -11.32
C LEU A 261 18.15 15.05 -9.94
N LEU A 262 18.66 14.39 -8.90
CA LEU A 262 18.58 14.90 -7.53
C LEU A 262 19.33 16.23 -7.35
N GLY A 263 20.47 16.41 -8.02
CA GLY A 263 21.21 17.68 -7.98
C GLY A 263 20.48 18.88 -8.60
N ARG A 264 19.32 18.64 -9.25
CA ARG A 264 18.47 19.68 -9.84
C ARG A 264 17.14 19.86 -9.10
N ILE A 265 16.99 19.20 -7.95
CA ILE A 265 15.82 19.29 -7.10
C ILE A 265 16.29 19.80 -5.75
N ASP A 266 15.69 20.90 -5.29
CA ASP A 266 15.85 21.35 -3.91
C ASP A 266 14.53 21.14 -3.16
N LEU A 267 14.63 20.97 -1.84
CA LEU A 267 13.48 20.86 -0.95
C LEU A 267 13.42 22.04 0.01
N LEU A 268 12.20 22.47 0.31
CA LEU A 268 11.89 23.39 1.40
C LEU A 268 10.75 22.80 2.23
N HIS A 269 10.90 22.78 3.55
CA HIS A 269 9.85 22.32 4.45
C HIS A 269 9.87 23.09 5.76
N GLU A 270 8.78 22.99 6.55
CA GLU A 270 8.77 23.62 7.86
C GLU A 270 9.86 23.00 8.76
N PRO A 271 10.59 23.81 9.56
CA PRO A 271 10.51 25.27 9.63
C PRO A 271 11.16 25.96 8.40
N ILE A 272 10.38 26.77 7.68
CA ILE A 272 10.76 27.40 6.39
C ILE A 272 11.99 28.32 6.52
N GLY A 273 12.22 28.89 7.71
CA GLY A 273 13.33 29.79 7.99
C GLY A 273 14.73 29.19 7.77
N ARG A 274 14.87 27.87 7.70
CA ARG A 274 16.15 27.21 7.35
C ARG A 274 16.56 27.37 5.88
N GLY A 275 15.61 27.77 5.03
CA GLY A 275 15.81 27.88 3.60
C GLY A 275 15.91 26.52 2.88
N PRO A 276 16.07 26.54 1.54
CA PRO A 276 16.12 25.33 0.73
C PRO A 276 17.34 24.45 1.04
N CYS A 277 17.21 23.15 0.82
CA CYS A 277 18.30 22.17 0.84
C CYS A 277 18.42 21.42 -0.48
N SER A 278 19.65 21.07 -0.84
CA SER A 278 19.93 20.24 -2.00
C SER A 278 19.95 18.76 -1.63
N LEU A 279 19.83 17.89 -2.63
CA LEU A 279 19.65 16.46 -2.44
C LEU A 279 20.80 15.63 -3.01
N ARG A 280 21.07 14.50 -2.36
CA ARG A 280 21.98 13.46 -2.84
C ARG A 280 21.44 12.07 -2.52
N ALA A 281 21.76 11.09 -3.36
CA ALA A 281 21.53 9.68 -3.05
C ALA A 281 22.79 9.10 -2.39
N VAL A 282 22.65 8.52 -1.20
CA VAL A 282 23.71 7.87 -0.43
C VAL A 282 23.16 6.58 0.15
N ARG A 283 23.79 5.43 -0.16
CA ARG A 283 23.45 4.12 0.39
C ARG A 283 21.95 3.80 0.31
N GLY A 284 21.35 3.95 -0.88
CA GLY A 284 19.92 3.72 -1.08
C GLY A 284 18.99 4.69 -0.34
N ARG A 285 19.46 5.87 0.09
CA ARG A 285 18.64 6.90 0.75
C ARG A 285 18.85 8.28 0.13
N VAL A 286 17.82 9.11 0.18
CA VAL A 286 17.89 10.54 -0.12
C VAL A 286 18.37 11.28 1.12
N GLU A 287 19.53 11.92 1.03
CA GLU A 287 20.04 12.82 2.05
C GLU A 287 19.93 14.27 1.59
N ARG A 288 19.79 15.16 2.58
CA ARG A 288 19.71 16.61 2.40
C ARG A 288 21.02 17.26 2.79
N ARG A 289 21.37 18.34 2.09
CA ARG A 289 22.50 19.20 2.41
C ARG A 289 22.04 20.65 2.48
N TRP A 290 22.30 21.29 3.61
CA TRP A 290 22.05 22.72 3.80
C TRP A 290 23.37 23.54 3.74
N PRO A 291 23.30 24.80 3.26
CA PRO A 291 22.22 25.33 2.43
C PRO A 291 22.20 24.63 1.06
N ALA A 292 21.11 24.77 0.30
CA ALA A 292 21.13 24.39 -1.11
C ALA A 292 22.25 25.14 -1.84
N ALA A 293 22.85 24.49 -2.85
CA ALA A 293 23.77 25.18 -3.74
C ALA A 293 23.02 26.34 -4.42
N ALA A 294 23.61 27.54 -4.41
CA ALA A 294 22.98 28.75 -4.94
C ALA A 294 22.37 28.48 -6.31
N ALA A 295 21.05 28.57 -6.38
CA ALA A 295 20.31 28.59 -7.63
C ALA A 295 20.10 30.07 -7.97
N GLU A 296 20.47 30.48 -9.18
CA GLU A 296 20.12 31.83 -9.66
C GLU A 296 18.59 32.00 -9.70
N GLU A 297 17.89 30.96 -10.14
CA GLU A 297 16.43 30.95 -10.26
C GLU A 297 15.88 29.51 -10.37
N TYR A 298 14.63 29.29 -9.93
CA TYR A 298 13.91 28.03 -10.14
C TYR A 298 13.04 28.11 -11.39
N SER A 299 12.96 27.03 -12.16
CA SER A 299 12.04 26.95 -13.32
C SER A 299 10.62 26.62 -12.87
N LEU A 300 10.48 25.89 -11.77
CA LEU A 300 9.20 25.47 -11.21
C LEU A 300 9.30 25.42 -9.69
N LEU A 301 8.35 26.07 -9.02
CA LEU A 301 8.15 26.01 -7.59
C LEU A 301 6.85 25.25 -7.31
N LEU A 302 6.96 24.08 -6.69
CA LEU A 302 5.85 23.22 -6.31
C LEU A 302 5.53 23.43 -4.84
N VAL A 303 4.29 23.76 -4.50
CA VAL A 303 3.85 23.88 -3.10
C VAL A 303 2.81 22.81 -2.81
N ASP A 304 3.20 21.74 -2.14
CA ASP A 304 2.26 20.74 -1.63
C ASP A 304 1.66 21.21 -0.30
N GLU A 305 0.42 20.82 -0.05
CA GLU A 305 -0.36 21.29 1.10
C GLU A 305 -0.41 22.83 1.17
N ALA A 306 -0.56 23.49 0.01
CA ALA A 306 -0.49 24.95 -0.13
C ALA A 306 -1.48 25.69 0.78
N HIS A 307 -2.63 25.10 1.05
CA HIS A 307 -3.63 25.65 1.96
C HIS A 307 -3.16 25.75 3.43
N HIS A 308 -2.15 24.98 3.83
CA HIS A 308 -1.51 25.15 5.13
C HIS A 308 -0.41 26.21 5.09
N LEU A 309 0.42 26.18 4.05
CA LEU A 309 1.60 27.04 3.96
C LEU A 309 1.24 28.50 3.64
N TYR A 310 0.21 28.75 2.83
CA TYR A 310 -0.23 30.10 2.47
C TYR A 310 -1.13 30.76 3.51
N ASP A 311 -1.79 29.96 4.36
CA ASP A 311 -2.56 30.45 5.51
C ASP A 311 -1.65 31.08 6.58
N ASN A 312 -0.40 30.64 6.66
CA ASN A 312 0.62 31.26 7.50
C ASN A 312 1.36 32.40 6.77
N ALA A 313 1.23 33.64 7.26
CA ALA A 313 1.83 34.80 6.63
C ALA A 313 3.37 34.75 6.53
N ALA A 314 4.05 34.18 7.53
CA ALA A 314 5.51 34.07 7.54
C ALA A 314 6.00 33.01 6.53
N SER A 315 5.36 31.85 6.49
CA SER A 315 5.64 30.80 5.50
C SER A 315 5.39 31.31 4.09
N ARG A 316 4.23 31.94 3.83
CA ARG A 316 3.91 32.59 2.56
C ARG A 316 4.98 33.60 2.15
N ALA A 317 5.33 34.54 3.01
CA ALA A 317 6.33 35.56 2.69
C ALA A 317 7.73 34.97 2.44
N ALA A 318 8.06 33.83 3.05
CA ALA A 318 9.32 33.13 2.82
C ALA A 318 9.34 32.35 1.50
N ILE A 319 8.22 31.71 1.14
CA ILE A 319 8.06 31.01 -0.14
C ILE A 319 8.11 32.01 -1.30
N GLU A 320 7.37 33.12 -1.20
CA GLU A 320 7.30 34.13 -2.27
C GLU A 320 8.63 34.84 -2.53
N ARG A 321 9.55 34.89 -1.54
CA ARG A 321 10.91 35.40 -1.72
C ARG A 321 11.78 34.54 -2.65
N LEU A 322 11.37 33.29 -2.89
CA LEU A 322 12.09 32.34 -3.74
C LEU A 322 11.55 32.33 -5.19
N VAL A 323 10.53 33.15 -5.47
CA VAL A 323 9.93 33.25 -6.80
C VAL A 323 10.62 34.36 -7.58
N GLY A 324 11.34 33.98 -8.63
CA GLY A 324 11.92 34.90 -9.61
C GLY A 324 10.98 35.17 -10.79
N PRO A 325 11.35 36.10 -11.70
CA PRO A 325 10.55 36.46 -12.88
C PRO A 325 10.16 35.30 -13.80
N ARG A 326 10.98 34.25 -13.87
CA ARG A 326 10.76 33.05 -14.71
C ARG A 326 10.34 31.83 -13.89
N THR A 327 10.16 32.00 -12.58
CA THR A 327 9.71 30.91 -11.70
C THR A 327 8.21 30.75 -11.80
N ARG A 328 7.78 29.64 -12.39
CA ARG A 328 6.37 29.26 -12.41
C ARG A 328 5.96 28.61 -11.08
N ARG A 329 4.81 28.98 -10.51
CA ARG A 329 4.23 28.33 -9.33
C ARG A 329 3.23 27.24 -9.73
N LEU A 330 3.25 26.13 -9.00
CA LEU A 330 2.18 25.13 -8.99
C LEU A 330 1.80 24.82 -7.54
N LEU A 331 0.61 25.28 -7.16
CA LEU A 331 0.07 25.18 -5.82
C LEU A 331 -0.88 23.98 -5.72
N LEU A 332 -0.72 23.13 -4.71
CA LEU A 332 -1.56 21.95 -4.50
C LEU A 332 -2.37 22.13 -3.22
N SER A 333 -3.69 22.19 -3.32
CA SER A 333 -4.55 22.32 -2.14
C SER A 333 -5.64 21.26 -2.07
N ASP A 334 -6.00 20.87 -0.85
CA ASP A 334 -7.16 20.02 -0.62
C ASP A 334 -8.45 20.87 -0.63
N VAL A 335 -9.44 20.48 -1.44
CA VAL A 335 -10.70 21.23 -1.57
C VAL A 335 -11.43 21.34 -0.23
N SER A 336 -11.49 20.25 0.54
CA SER A 336 -12.26 20.21 1.79
C SER A 336 -11.66 21.08 2.89
N GLN A 337 -10.34 21.26 2.87
CA GLN A 337 -9.62 22.07 3.85
C GLN A 337 -9.45 23.53 3.40
N ALA A 338 -9.29 23.76 2.10
CA ALA A 338 -9.15 25.09 1.54
C ALA A 338 -10.48 25.87 1.55
N VAL A 339 -11.61 25.22 1.25
CA VAL A 339 -12.93 25.89 1.21
C VAL A 339 -13.37 26.40 2.59
N ALA A 340 -12.91 25.76 3.67
CA ALA A 340 -13.21 26.19 5.03
C ALA A 340 -12.45 27.46 5.46
N ARG A 341 -11.52 27.99 4.65
CA ARG A 341 -10.62 29.09 5.01
C ARG A 341 -10.51 30.13 3.90
N SER A 342 -10.42 31.40 4.27
CA SER A 342 -10.09 32.48 3.32
C SER A 342 -8.58 32.58 3.17
N ILE A 343 -8.02 31.84 2.21
CA ILE A 343 -6.56 31.77 1.99
C ILE A 343 -6.19 32.67 0.82
N ALA A 344 -5.26 33.59 1.08
CA ALA A 344 -4.77 34.54 0.08
C ALA A 344 -3.64 33.91 -0.75
N TYR A 345 -4.03 33.22 -1.82
CA TYR A 345 -3.14 32.73 -2.87
C TYR A 345 -2.72 33.85 -3.84
N PRO A 346 -1.65 33.66 -4.63
CA PRO A 346 -1.26 34.59 -5.69
C PRO A 346 -2.40 34.82 -6.68
N ALA A 347 -2.61 36.08 -7.07
CA ALA A 347 -3.65 36.46 -8.02
C ALA A 347 -3.30 35.98 -9.44
N GLY A 348 -4.31 35.60 -10.22
CA GLY A 348 -4.14 35.22 -11.63
C GLY A 348 -3.66 33.78 -11.88
N ALA A 349 -3.51 32.97 -10.83
CA ALA A 349 -3.29 31.53 -10.99
C ALA A 349 -4.51 30.87 -11.65
N ALA A 350 -4.27 30.01 -12.65
CA ALA A 350 -5.34 29.22 -13.25
C ALA A 350 -5.69 28.03 -12.34
N ASP A 351 -6.97 27.90 -11.98
CA ASP A 351 -7.47 26.80 -11.16
C ASP A 351 -7.76 25.55 -12.01
N VAL A 352 -7.13 24.43 -11.65
CA VAL A 352 -7.40 23.10 -12.23
C VAL A 352 -7.94 22.19 -11.13
N HIS A 353 -9.00 21.45 -11.41
CA HIS A 353 -9.67 20.63 -10.42
C HIS A 353 -9.52 19.14 -10.73
N LEU A 354 -9.11 18.35 -9.73
CA LEU A 354 -9.24 16.91 -9.78
C LEU A 354 -10.48 16.46 -9.01
N SER A 355 -11.34 15.68 -9.64
CA SER A 355 -12.57 15.15 -9.04
C SER A 355 -12.51 13.65 -8.65
N GLU A 356 -11.56 12.89 -9.20
CA GLU A 356 -11.49 11.43 -9.04
C GLU A 356 -10.43 11.00 -8.02
N VAL A 357 -10.79 10.12 -7.09
CA VAL A 357 -9.88 9.49 -6.13
C VAL A 357 -9.30 8.20 -6.73
N VAL A 358 -7.98 8.14 -6.78
CA VAL A 358 -7.24 7.09 -7.52
C VAL A 358 -6.40 6.18 -6.63
N ARG A 359 -6.18 6.56 -5.36
CA ARG A 359 -5.23 5.88 -4.45
C ARG A 359 -5.88 4.87 -3.50
N CYS A 360 -7.17 5.02 -3.23
CA CYS A 360 -7.85 4.30 -2.15
C CYS A 360 -8.86 3.30 -2.71
N SER A 361 -8.99 2.14 -2.05
CA SER A 361 -10.07 1.19 -2.35
C SER A 361 -11.45 1.81 -2.14
N ARG A 362 -12.47 1.27 -2.83
CA ARG A 362 -13.85 1.73 -2.66
C ARG A 362 -14.27 1.76 -1.18
N ARG A 363 -13.82 0.79 -0.39
CA ARG A 363 -14.07 0.74 1.07
C ARG A 363 -13.38 1.89 1.84
N ILE A 364 -12.13 2.21 1.50
CA ILE A 364 -11.40 3.32 2.14
C ILE A 364 -12.01 4.67 1.72
N VAL A 365 -12.33 4.84 0.44
CA VAL A 365 -13.00 6.06 -0.06
C VAL A 365 -14.34 6.25 0.64
N ALA A 366 -15.18 5.21 0.70
CA ALA A 366 -16.48 5.26 1.37
C ALA A 366 -16.35 5.61 2.87
N GLY A 367 -15.37 5.02 3.57
CA GLY A 367 -15.08 5.35 4.97
C GLY A 367 -14.62 6.79 5.15
N ALA A 368 -13.78 7.32 4.24
CA ALA A 368 -13.26 8.68 4.30
C ALA A 368 -14.33 9.75 3.97
N MET A 369 -15.29 9.45 3.09
CA MET A 369 -16.38 10.37 2.72
C MET A 369 -17.19 10.86 3.94
N ALA A 370 -17.33 10.01 4.97
CA ALA A 370 -18.02 10.36 6.21
C ALA A 370 -17.33 11.49 7.01
N PHE A 371 -16.02 11.69 6.81
CA PHE A 371 -15.20 12.65 7.58
C PHE A 371 -14.73 13.86 6.75
N GLN A 372 -15.00 13.91 5.45
CA GLN A 372 -14.68 15.08 4.62
C GLN A 372 -15.54 16.29 5.04
N LEU A 373 -15.01 17.51 4.92
CA LEU A 373 -15.74 18.77 5.10
C LEU A 373 -16.20 19.30 3.73
N GLY A 374 -17.34 19.99 3.62
CA GLY A 374 -17.75 20.66 2.36
C GLY A 374 -19.09 20.27 1.69
N GLY A 375 -20.11 19.81 2.43
CA GLY A 375 -21.49 19.68 1.91
C GLY A 375 -21.67 18.74 0.69
N GLU A 376 -22.46 19.17 -0.31
CA GLU A 376 -22.82 18.37 -1.50
C GLU A 376 -21.66 18.08 -2.46
N ALA A 377 -20.58 18.88 -2.42
CA ALA A 377 -19.39 18.66 -3.25
C ALA A 377 -18.69 17.30 -2.96
N LYS A 378 -19.00 16.67 -1.82
CA LYS A 378 -18.53 15.33 -1.45
C LYS A 378 -19.09 14.23 -2.38
N LEU A 379 -20.29 14.41 -2.93
CA LEU A 379 -20.97 13.42 -3.78
C LEU A 379 -20.31 13.28 -5.18
N LEU A 380 -19.44 14.21 -5.54
CA LEU A 380 -18.71 14.19 -6.81
C LEU A 380 -17.43 13.34 -6.75
N THR A 381 -17.01 12.92 -5.56
CA THR A 381 -15.80 12.11 -5.38
C THR A 381 -16.04 10.68 -5.87
N ARG A 382 -15.46 10.31 -7.01
CA ARG A 382 -15.56 8.95 -7.57
C ARG A 382 -14.28 8.17 -7.37
N CYS A 383 -14.39 6.90 -6.99
CA CYS A 383 -13.25 5.98 -6.95
C CYS A 383 -12.96 5.50 -8.38
N HIS A 384 -11.78 5.82 -8.90
CA HIS A 384 -11.41 5.52 -10.29
C HIS A 384 -11.26 4.01 -10.55
N HIS A 385 -10.88 3.22 -9.54
CA HIS A 385 -10.65 1.78 -9.73
C HIS A 385 -11.76 0.90 -9.14
N GLU A 386 -11.99 -0.25 -9.76
CA GLU A 386 -13.04 -1.21 -9.37
C GLU A 386 -12.72 -2.00 -8.11
N SER A 387 -11.47 -1.97 -7.65
CA SER A 387 -11.05 -2.73 -6.46
C SER A 387 -11.79 -2.26 -5.20
N THR A 388 -12.60 -3.16 -4.65
CA THR A 388 -13.30 -3.01 -3.37
C THR A 388 -12.32 -2.93 -2.19
N GLY A 389 -11.15 -3.58 -2.31
CA GLY A 389 -10.15 -3.72 -1.26
C GLY A 389 -10.49 -4.79 -0.21
N PRO A 390 -9.50 -5.22 0.59
CA PRO A 390 -9.71 -6.24 1.62
C PRO A 390 -10.73 -5.77 2.67
N PRO A 391 -11.38 -6.71 3.40
CA PRO A 391 -12.24 -6.35 4.51
C PRO A 391 -11.43 -5.61 5.58
N LEU A 392 -11.96 -4.48 6.06
CA LEU A 392 -11.31 -3.69 7.09
C LEU A 392 -11.65 -4.28 8.46
N ARG A 393 -10.62 -4.62 9.24
CA ARG A 393 -10.79 -5.02 10.64
C ARG A 393 -10.47 -3.85 11.56
N SER A 394 -11.49 -3.39 12.28
CA SER A 394 -11.35 -2.34 13.28
C SER A 394 -11.07 -2.93 14.64
N PHE A 395 -10.07 -2.39 15.33
CA PHE A 395 -9.76 -2.68 16.73
C PHE A 395 -10.08 -1.44 17.55
N LEU A 396 -11.22 -1.45 18.23
CA LEU A 396 -11.66 -0.38 19.11
C LEU A 396 -11.44 -0.82 20.56
N PHE A 397 -10.85 0.06 21.37
CA PHE A 397 -10.63 -0.18 22.79
C PHE A 397 -10.79 1.12 23.56
N ASP A 398 -11.13 1.00 24.84
CA ASP A 398 -11.28 2.12 25.76
C ASP A 398 -10.06 2.15 26.68
N ALA A 399 -9.19 3.14 26.45
CA ALA A 399 -7.97 3.29 27.21
C ALA A 399 -8.19 3.84 28.63
N GLU A 400 -9.40 4.27 29.01
CA GLU A 400 -9.69 4.79 30.35
C GLU A 400 -10.38 3.71 31.20
N ARG A 401 -11.26 2.90 30.61
CA ARG A 401 -11.98 1.82 31.32
C ARG A 401 -11.15 0.58 31.62
N GLU A 402 -10.04 0.38 30.92
CA GLU A 402 -9.11 -0.73 31.19
C GLU A 402 -8.20 -0.47 32.42
N GLU A 403 -8.40 0.63 33.18
CA GLU A 403 -7.68 0.90 34.44
C GLU A 403 -8.16 0.03 35.62
N ASP A 404 -9.40 -0.49 35.58
CA ASP A 404 -10.08 -1.03 36.78
C ASP A 404 -10.50 -2.52 36.68
N GLY A 405 -9.75 -3.34 35.95
CA GLY A 405 -10.00 -4.78 35.81
C GLY A 405 -9.54 -5.68 36.99
N GLY A 406 -9.17 -5.10 38.13
CA GLY A 406 -8.64 -5.81 39.30
C GLY A 406 -9.63 -5.93 40.47
N GLY A 407 -10.85 -6.40 40.21
CA GLY A 407 -11.78 -6.81 41.28
C GLY A 407 -11.35 -8.13 41.91
N GLY A 408 -10.43 -8.09 42.89
CA GLY A 408 -10.03 -9.26 43.65
C GLY A 408 -8.92 -8.97 44.65
N SER A 409 -9.29 -8.93 45.93
CA SER A 409 -8.40 -8.77 47.08
C SER A 409 -7.26 -9.80 47.10
N GLY A 410 -6.02 -9.35 47.31
CA GLY A 410 -4.94 -10.21 47.79
C GLY A 410 -3.55 -9.86 47.26
N GLY A 411 -2.79 -9.08 48.05
CA GLY A 411 -1.35 -9.24 48.22
C GLY A 411 -0.41 -9.08 47.02
N GLY A 412 0.34 -7.97 47.02
CA GLY A 412 1.76 -7.98 46.63
C GLY A 412 2.10 -7.69 45.16
N GLY A 413 2.43 -6.43 44.87
CA GLY A 413 3.40 -6.03 43.84
C GLY A 413 3.12 -6.41 42.39
N GLY A 414 2.33 -5.60 41.68
CA GLY A 414 2.22 -5.65 40.21
C GLY A 414 1.71 -4.32 39.67
N GLY A 415 2.57 -3.57 38.99
CA GLY A 415 2.37 -2.15 38.65
C GLY A 415 1.19 -1.88 37.73
N SER A 416 0.54 -0.73 37.94
CA SER A 416 -0.40 -0.13 36.99
C SER A 416 0.29 0.02 35.64
N SER A 417 -0.22 -0.68 34.62
CA SER A 417 0.33 -0.62 33.26
C SER A 417 0.11 0.78 32.71
N SER A 418 1.19 1.47 32.36
CA SER A 418 1.11 2.85 31.89
C SER A 418 0.16 2.95 30.68
N ARG A 419 -0.46 4.12 30.47
CA ARG A 419 -1.31 4.37 29.29
C ARG A 419 -0.62 3.92 27.98
N PHE A 420 0.69 4.14 27.86
CA PHE A 420 1.47 3.78 26.68
C PHE A 420 1.62 2.27 26.47
N GLU A 421 1.78 1.49 27.53
CA GLU A 421 1.82 0.02 27.45
C GLU A 421 0.50 -0.57 26.94
N ARG A 422 -0.63 0.01 27.36
CA ARG A 422 -1.96 -0.41 26.88
C ARG A 422 -2.12 -0.14 25.40
N TYR A 423 -1.77 1.06 24.94
CA TYR A 423 -1.76 1.38 23.51
C TYR A 423 -0.78 0.47 22.76
N ALA A 424 0.42 0.20 23.30
CA ALA A 424 1.40 -0.69 22.69
C ALA A 424 0.83 -2.10 22.50
N ARG A 425 0.13 -2.65 23.51
CA ARG A 425 -0.54 -3.96 23.43
C ARG A 425 -1.59 -4.00 22.33
N HIS A 426 -2.45 -2.99 22.24
CA HIS A 426 -3.48 -2.93 21.20
C HIS A 426 -2.90 -2.70 19.79
N CYS A 427 -1.85 -1.88 19.66
CA CYS A 427 -1.08 -1.76 18.43
C CYS A 427 -0.51 -3.11 17.99
N MET A 428 0.04 -3.90 18.92
CA MET A 428 0.57 -5.22 18.63
C MET A 428 -0.51 -6.20 18.20
N ARG A 429 -1.69 -6.20 18.83
CA ARG A 429 -2.83 -7.03 18.38
C ARG A 429 -3.25 -6.71 16.93
N ALA A 430 -3.25 -5.42 16.57
CA ALA A 430 -3.54 -4.99 15.21
C ALA A 430 -2.44 -5.41 14.22
N LEU A 431 -1.16 -5.26 14.61
CA LEU A 431 -0.02 -5.71 13.82
C LEU A 431 -0.02 -7.24 13.61
N GLU A 432 -0.28 -8.02 14.66
CA GLU A 432 -0.36 -9.48 14.60
C GLU A 432 -1.47 -9.94 13.64
N HIS A 433 -2.60 -9.23 13.62
CA HIS A 433 -3.63 -9.49 12.63
C HIS A 433 -3.14 -9.21 11.20
N ALA A 434 -2.44 -8.09 10.98
CA ALA A 434 -1.88 -7.74 9.67
C ALA A 434 -0.83 -8.76 9.20
N THR A 435 0.09 -9.18 10.07
CA THR A 435 1.09 -10.20 9.76
C THR A 435 0.47 -11.58 9.57
N CYS A 436 -0.61 -11.91 10.27
CA CYS A 436 -1.34 -13.15 10.01
C CYS A 436 -2.04 -13.13 8.65
N LEU A 437 -2.53 -11.95 8.23
CA LEU A 437 -3.22 -11.78 6.96
C LEU A 437 -2.25 -11.72 5.77
N PHE A 438 -1.04 -11.19 6.00
CA PHE A 438 0.03 -11.02 5.02
C PHE A 438 1.38 -11.51 5.58
N PRO A 439 1.56 -12.83 5.75
CA PRO A 439 2.71 -13.42 6.45
C PRO A 439 4.06 -13.10 5.83
N ARG A 440 4.11 -12.85 4.52
CA ARG A 440 5.35 -12.57 3.78
C ARG A 440 5.47 -11.12 3.33
N LEU A 441 4.49 -10.28 3.64
CA LEU A 441 4.55 -8.87 3.25
C LEU A 441 5.43 -8.09 4.23
N ALA A 442 6.53 -7.53 3.72
CA ALA A 442 7.37 -6.65 4.50
C ALA A 442 6.57 -5.42 4.98
N LEU A 443 6.42 -5.24 6.29
CA LEU A 443 5.66 -4.11 6.86
C LEU A 443 6.35 -2.75 6.68
N HIS A 444 7.60 -2.77 6.25
CA HIS A 444 8.42 -1.59 6.04
C HIS A 444 7.75 -0.57 5.12
N ASN A 445 7.63 0.68 5.58
CA ASN A 445 6.90 1.77 4.90
C ASN A 445 5.40 1.50 4.59
N ARG A 446 4.79 0.47 5.19
CA ARG A 446 3.37 0.10 4.98
C ARG A 446 2.47 0.32 6.19
N VAL A 447 3.06 0.46 7.38
CA VAL A 447 2.33 0.74 8.62
C VAL A 447 2.67 2.13 9.13
N ALA A 448 1.63 2.89 9.47
CA ALA A 448 1.77 4.19 10.11
C ALA A 448 1.03 4.20 11.45
N LEU A 449 1.69 4.71 12.49
CA LEU A 449 1.07 5.03 13.77
C LEU A 449 0.89 6.54 13.85
N VAL A 450 -0.37 6.99 13.86
CA VAL A 450 -0.71 8.41 14.01
C VAL A 450 -1.10 8.65 15.45
N VAL A 451 -0.41 9.59 16.09
CA VAL A 451 -0.58 9.92 17.51
C VAL A 451 -0.78 11.43 17.69
N PRO A 452 -1.35 11.89 18.81
CA PRO A 452 -1.72 13.30 18.97
C PRO A 452 -0.55 14.27 18.97
N ASP A 453 0.56 13.91 19.64
CA ASP A 453 1.70 14.81 19.86
C ASP A 453 3.02 14.05 20.06
N ALA A 454 4.12 14.81 20.19
CA ALA A 454 5.46 14.28 20.36
C ALA A 454 5.66 13.55 21.69
N THR A 455 5.03 14.01 22.76
CA THR A 455 5.09 13.37 24.09
C THR A 455 4.46 11.98 24.04
N PHE A 456 3.29 11.87 23.41
CA PHE A 456 2.60 10.60 23.23
C PHE A 456 3.41 9.66 22.33
N ARG A 457 3.97 10.19 21.25
CA ARG A 457 4.85 9.44 20.34
C ARG A 457 6.03 8.82 21.11
N GLU A 458 6.70 9.59 21.94
CA GLU A 458 7.88 9.14 22.70
C GLU A 458 7.50 8.08 23.74
N GLY A 459 6.43 8.31 24.50
CA GLY A 459 5.94 7.32 25.47
C GLY A 459 5.50 6.00 24.81
N LEU A 460 4.75 6.08 23.70
CA LEU A 460 4.34 4.90 22.94
C LEU A 460 5.54 4.17 22.32
N ALA A 461 6.49 4.91 21.73
CA ALA A 461 7.68 4.31 21.12
C ALA A 461 8.52 3.55 22.15
N ALA A 462 8.71 4.11 23.35
CA ALA A 462 9.42 3.44 24.45
C ALA A 462 8.72 2.14 24.87
N SER A 463 7.39 2.11 24.86
CA SER A 463 6.59 0.92 25.22
C SER A 463 6.55 -0.13 24.11
N LEU A 464 6.58 0.29 22.84
CA LEU A 464 6.53 -0.62 21.68
C LEU A 464 7.89 -1.24 21.35
N ALA A 465 8.99 -0.49 21.47
CA ALA A 465 10.32 -0.94 21.11
C ALA A 465 10.70 -2.34 21.68
N PRO A 466 10.52 -2.64 22.99
CA PRO A 466 10.87 -3.96 23.53
C PRO A 466 9.97 -5.08 23.00
N ILE A 467 8.76 -4.78 22.52
CA ILE A 467 7.82 -5.77 21.98
C ILE A 467 8.11 -6.04 20.50
N LEU A 468 8.59 -5.03 19.78
CA LEU A 468 8.92 -5.10 18.35
C LEU A 468 10.28 -5.75 18.10
N ALA A 469 11.30 -5.46 18.93
CA ALA A 469 12.68 -5.90 18.69
C ALA A 469 12.84 -7.44 18.56
N PRO A 470 12.21 -8.29 19.41
CA PRO A 470 12.28 -9.75 19.26
C PRO A 470 11.70 -10.28 17.95
N ARG A 471 10.88 -9.47 17.26
CA ARG A 471 10.25 -9.80 15.98
C ARG A 471 11.01 -9.22 14.78
N GLY A 472 12.20 -8.65 15.01
CA GLY A 472 12.99 -7.98 13.97
C GLY A 472 12.36 -6.69 13.44
N LEU A 473 11.39 -6.11 14.17
CA LEU A 473 10.71 -4.89 13.76
C LEU A 473 11.30 -3.68 14.48
N GLY A 474 11.46 -2.58 13.74
CA GLY A 474 11.92 -1.29 14.26
C GLY A 474 10.93 -0.18 13.96
N LEU A 475 10.92 0.85 14.81
CA LEU A 475 10.19 2.07 14.55
C LEU A 475 11.07 3.04 13.76
N ALA A 476 10.48 3.67 12.76
CA ALA A 476 11.09 4.76 12.01
C ALA A 476 10.16 5.98 12.03
N THR A 477 10.74 7.17 12.03
CA THR A 477 9.98 8.39 11.75
C THR A 477 9.52 8.39 10.29
N ALA A 478 8.41 9.10 10.02
CA ALA A 478 7.91 9.25 8.64
C ALA A 478 8.98 9.84 7.69
N ALA A 479 9.86 10.70 8.19
CA ALA A 479 10.96 11.26 7.40
C ALA A 479 12.03 10.21 7.04
N GLN A 480 12.45 9.38 8.01
CA GLN A 480 13.39 8.30 7.75
C GLN A 480 12.83 7.28 6.75
N ALA A 481 11.56 6.91 6.92
CA ALA A 481 10.80 6.05 6.02
C ALA A 481 10.73 6.62 4.59
N ALA A 482 10.37 7.90 4.48
CA ALA A 482 10.18 8.57 3.19
C ALA A 482 11.48 8.80 2.41
N ALA A 483 12.64 8.85 3.09
CA ALA A 483 13.94 9.06 2.46
C ALA A 483 14.46 7.83 1.69
N GLU A 484 13.89 6.66 1.89
CA GLU A 484 14.47 5.43 1.35
C GLU A 484 14.23 5.26 -0.15
N LEU A 485 15.17 4.67 -0.86
CA LEU A 485 15.10 4.41 -2.31
C LEU A 485 14.86 2.93 -2.65
N GLY A 486 14.96 2.03 -1.67
CA GLY A 486 14.97 0.58 -1.87
C GLY A 486 16.39 0.01 -1.92
N GLU A 487 16.52 -1.32 -1.93
CA GLU A 487 17.82 -1.99 -2.05
C GLU A 487 18.45 -1.66 -3.42
N GLU A 488 19.71 -1.22 -3.40
CA GLU A 488 20.51 -1.06 -4.61
C GLU A 488 21.01 -2.46 -4.99
N GLU A 489 20.35 -3.12 -5.95
CA GLU A 489 20.92 -4.31 -6.59
C GLU A 489 22.29 -3.94 -7.16
N GLY A 490 23.34 -4.48 -6.54
CA GLY A 490 24.69 -4.64 -7.11
C GLY A 490 25.33 -3.38 -7.69
N ALA A 491 25.76 -2.43 -6.85
CA ALA A 491 26.95 -1.67 -7.18
C ALA A 491 28.17 -2.59 -6.95
N GLY A 492 28.51 -3.40 -7.95
CA GLY A 492 29.84 -3.99 -8.05
C GLY A 492 30.86 -2.87 -7.88
N GLY A 493 31.82 -3.10 -6.98
CA GLY A 493 32.79 -2.10 -6.57
C GLY A 493 33.57 -1.54 -7.76
N GLU A 494 33.48 -0.23 -7.93
CA GLU A 494 34.59 0.57 -8.38
C GLU A 494 34.83 1.59 -7.27
N GLU A 495 35.67 1.20 -6.31
CA GLU A 495 36.43 2.17 -5.52
C GLU A 495 37.31 2.93 -6.53
N GLU A 496 36.91 4.14 -6.87
CA GLU A 496 37.82 5.11 -7.45
C GLU A 496 38.92 5.37 -6.41
N GLY A 497 40.06 4.72 -6.61
CA GLY A 497 41.25 4.95 -5.81
C GLY A 497 41.68 6.41 -5.92
N GLU A 498 41.61 7.12 -4.80
CA GLU A 498 42.42 8.30 -4.55
C GLU A 498 43.91 7.88 -4.56
N GLY A 499 44.53 7.92 -5.73
CA GLY A 499 45.97 7.87 -5.89
C GLY A 499 46.57 9.25 -5.66
N ALA A 500 46.78 9.61 -4.39
CA ALA A 500 47.77 10.61 -4.04
C ALA A 500 49.17 10.01 -4.23
N GLY A 501 49.96 10.59 -5.13
CA GLY A 501 51.38 10.30 -5.30
C GLY A 501 52.07 11.52 -5.90
N GLY A 502 52.79 12.25 -5.05
CA GLY A 502 53.66 13.35 -5.46
C GLY A 502 55.01 12.87 -6.02
N GLU A 503 55.73 13.85 -6.56
CA GLU A 503 57.18 13.88 -6.84
C GLU A 503 57.71 12.94 -7.94
N GLU A 504 57.83 13.46 -9.17
CA GLU A 504 59.09 13.96 -9.76
C GLU A 504 58.79 14.92 -10.93
#